data_AF-A0A9D9L239-F1
#
_entry.id   AF-A0A9D9L239-F1
#
_cell.length_a   1.000
_cell.length_b   1.000
_cell.length_c   1.000
_cell.angle_alpha   90.00
_cell.angle_beta   90.00
_cell.angle_gamma   90.00
#
_symmetry.space_group_name_H-M   'P 1'
#
loop_
_entity.id
_entity.type
_entity.pdbx_description
1 polymer ?
#
loop_
_entity_poly.entity_id
_entity_poly.type
_entity_poly.pdbx_seq_one_letter_code
_entity_poly.pdbx_strand_id
1 'polypeptide(L)'
;MKKKFKNSVLLKAAGLCLGLFILGFFVGGAAGKLMKGVNFADLFKVDHLVAGITLTVIQTVVTIGGLLAAALILSKTSKRAELWDGEDEDEIDDIEEKLNYPVLLCSTVMILDIMLFSCAVYFLPKESVFWDVLSVVVFLIGMIFCSVINEKTIIVEKKLNPEKKGSSFDLKFVKKWMDSSDEAEKQIVWQAGYNAYKAGNTACMVIWIIVFPLQVLFKTGILPVVSVGIIWLIMNTAYVQSAAKLSRRR
;
A
#
# COMPACT_ATOMS: atom_id res chain seq x y z
N MET A 1 30.41 -30.15 19.14
CA MET A 1 29.16 -29.45 19.54
C MET A 1 28.33 -28.89 18.37
N LYS A 2 28.91 -28.16 17.40
CA LYS A 2 28.19 -27.55 16.25
C LYS A 2 27.38 -28.54 15.36
N LYS A 3 27.88 -29.76 15.12
CA LYS A 3 27.22 -30.77 14.26
C LYS A 3 25.94 -31.36 14.88
N LYS A 4 25.95 -31.59 16.21
CA LYS A 4 24.80 -32.13 16.96
C LYS A 4 23.68 -31.08 17.10
N PHE A 5 24.06 -29.80 17.29
CA PHE A 5 23.11 -28.68 17.30
C PHE A 5 22.44 -28.47 15.93
N LYS A 6 23.22 -28.45 14.84
CA LYS A 6 22.70 -28.32 13.45
C LYS A 6 21.69 -29.41 13.12
N ASN A 7 21.97 -30.67 13.47
CA ASN A 7 21.05 -31.79 13.24
C ASN A 7 19.77 -31.68 14.08
N SER A 8 19.86 -31.18 15.31
CA SER A 8 18.67 -30.98 16.18
C SER A 8 17.73 -29.88 15.68
N VAL A 9 18.27 -28.82 15.08
CA VAL A 9 17.46 -27.73 14.50
C VAL A 9 16.80 -28.18 13.19
N LEU A 10 17.55 -28.87 12.33
CA LEU A 10 17.02 -29.45 11.09
C LEU A 10 15.89 -30.44 11.36
N LEU A 11 16.04 -31.31 12.36
CA LEU A 11 15.01 -32.30 12.72
C LEU A 11 13.73 -31.63 13.22
N LYS A 12 13.84 -30.58 14.05
CA LYS A 12 12.70 -29.79 14.53
C LYS A 12 11.98 -29.06 13.39
N ALA A 13 12.73 -28.45 12.48
CA ALA A 13 12.17 -27.77 11.31
C ALA A 13 11.46 -28.76 10.38
N ALA A 14 12.07 -29.93 10.10
CA ALA A 14 11.46 -30.97 9.30
C ALA A 14 10.17 -31.50 9.94
N GLY A 15 10.17 -31.74 11.26
CA GLY A 15 8.98 -32.15 12.01
C GLY A 15 7.85 -31.13 11.95
N LEU A 16 8.16 -29.83 12.09
CA LEU A 16 7.19 -28.76 11.95
C LEU A 16 6.57 -28.69 10.54
N CYS A 17 7.41 -28.76 9.51
CA CYS A 17 6.94 -28.75 8.11
C CYS A 17 6.04 -29.96 7.79
N LEU A 18 6.43 -31.16 8.25
CA LEU A 18 5.62 -32.37 8.11
C LEU A 18 4.27 -32.22 8.83
N GLY A 19 4.27 -31.70 10.05
CA GLY A 19 3.04 -31.46 10.82
C GLY A 19 2.08 -30.52 10.10
N LEU A 20 2.58 -29.39 9.58
CA LEU A 20 1.77 -28.43 8.83
C LEU A 20 1.24 -29.01 7.51
N PHE A 21 2.05 -29.80 6.81
CA PHE A 21 1.64 -30.45 5.56
C PHE A 21 0.51 -31.47 5.79
N ILE A 22 0.65 -32.31 6.81
CA ILE A 22 -0.37 -33.30 7.18
C ILE A 22 -1.67 -32.60 7.57
N LEU A 23 -1.59 -31.55 8.39
CA LEU A 23 -2.76 -30.77 8.80
C LEU A 23 -3.45 -30.10 7.59
N GLY A 24 -2.66 -29.50 6.69
CA GLY A 24 -3.18 -28.93 5.44
C GLY A 24 -3.85 -29.96 4.53
N PHE A 25 -3.30 -31.17 4.44
CA PHE A 25 -3.90 -32.27 3.67
C PHE A 25 -5.26 -32.69 4.23
N PHE A 26 -5.38 -32.87 5.55
CA PHE A 26 -6.65 -33.24 6.18
C PHE A 26 -7.70 -32.13 6.08
N VAL A 27 -7.32 -30.87 6.36
CA VAL A 27 -8.22 -29.71 6.25
C VAL A 27 -8.67 -29.51 4.80
N GLY A 28 -7.75 -29.57 3.84
CA GLY A 28 -8.05 -29.46 2.41
C GLY A 28 -8.95 -30.60 1.91
N GLY A 29 -8.68 -31.83 2.34
CA GLY A 29 -9.50 -33.01 2.00
C GLY A 29 -10.92 -32.95 2.57
N ALA A 30 -11.08 -32.47 3.81
CA ALA A 30 -12.39 -32.26 4.43
C ALA A 30 -13.18 -31.14 3.75
N ALA A 31 -12.53 -29.99 3.52
CA ALA A 31 -13.13 -28.86 2.81
C ALA A 31 -13.56 -29.25 1.37
N GLY A 32 -12.71 -29.98 0.65
CA GLY A 32 -13.02 -30.45 -0.71
C GLY A 32 -14.21 -31.43 -0.78
N LYS A 33 -14.41 -32.25 0.26
CA LYS A 33 -15.61 -33.10 0.35
C LYS A 33 -16.88 -32.30 0.66
N LEU A 34 -16.78 -31.29 1.53
CA LEU A 34 -17.92 -30.44 1.92
C LEU A 34 -18.38 -29.54 0.77
N MET A 35 -17.44 -29.09 -0.07
CA MET A 35 -17.71 -28.22 -1.23
C MET A 35 -18.05 -29.01 -2.50
N LYS A 36 -18.16 -30.34 -2.43
CA LYS A 36 -18.40 -31.20 -3.58
C LYS A 36 -19.82 -30.95 -4.14
N GLY A 37 -19.90 -30.42 -5.36
CA GLY A 37 -21.16 -30.05 -6.02
C GLY A 37 -21.50 -28.56 -5.96
N VAL A 38 -20.71 -27.74 -5.25
CA VAL A 38 -20.84 -26.28 -5.31
C VAL A 38 -20.17 -25.78 -6.59
N ASN A 39 -20.95 -25.24 -7.52
CA ASN A 39 -20.38 -24.56 -8.69
C ASN A 39 -19.98 -23.14 -8.31
N PHE A 40 -18.74 -22.99 -7.84
CA PHE A 40 -18.19 -21.68 -7.49
C PHE A 40 -18.22 -20.68 -8.65
N ALA A 41 -18.23 -21.13 -9.91
CA ALA A 41 -18.36 -20.24 -11.06
C ALA A 41 -19.74 -19.57 -11.15
N ASP A 42 -20.81 -20.24 -10.69
CA ASP A 42 -22.16 -19.67 -10.69
C ASP A 42 -22.38 -18.69 -9.53
N LEU A 43 -21.70 -18.91 -8.39
CA LEU A 43 -21.73 -18.01 -7.22
C LEU A 43 -21.13 -16.63 -7.50
N PHE A 44 -20.21 -16.54 -8.46
CA PHE A 44 -19.53 -15.29 -8.85
C PHE A 44 -19.81 -14.90 -10.30
N LYS A 45 -20.97 -15.31 -10.86
CA LYS A 45 -21.45 -14.75 -12.12
C LYS A 45 -21.71 -13.27 -11.92
N VAL A 46 -20.78 -12.46 -12.40
CA VAL A 46 -20.85 -11.00 -12.35
C VAL A 46 -21.26 -10.52 -13.74
N ASP A 47 -22.30 -9.70 -13.79
CA ASP A 47 -22.59 -8.91 -14.98
C ASP A 47 -21.45 -7.91 -15.16
N HIS A 48 -20.64 -8.13 -16.20
CA HIS A 48 -19.45 -7.34 -16.50
C HIS A 48 -19.78 -5.86 -16.70
N LEU A 49 -20.92 -5.54 -17.33
CA LEU A 49 -21.32 -4.16 -17.54
C LEU A 49 -21.69 -3.50 -16.20
N VAL A 50 -22.52 -4.16 -15.40
CA VAL A 50 -22.94 -3.64 -14.08
C VAL A 50 -21.73 -3.48 -13.16
N ALA A 51 -20.81 -4.45 -13.15
CA ALA A 51 -19.60 -4.37 -12.35
C ALA A 51 -18.65 -3.26 -12.82
N GLY A 52 -18.44 -3.13 -14.13
CA GLY A 52 -17.64 -2.06 -14.70
C GLY A 52 -18.18 -0.68 -14.30
N ILE A 53 -19.47 -0.44 -14.50
CA ILE A 53 -20.14 0.81 -14.11
C ILE A 53 -20.02 1.05 -12.60
N THR A 54 -20.31 0.03 -11.79
CA THR A 54 -20.25 0.14 -10.32
C THR A 54 -18.84 0.51 -9.86
N LEU A 55 -17.81 -0.12 -10.42
CA LEU A 55 -16.42 0.18 -10.11
C LEU A 55 -16.02 1.59 -10.54
N THR A 56 -16.45 2.07 -11.72
CA THR A 56 -16.20 3.45 -12.16
C THR A 56 -16.91 4.47 -11.27
N VAL A 57 -18.13 4.19 -10.79
CA VAL A 57 -18.83 5.06 -9.84
C VAL A 57 -18.11 5.08 -8.50
N ILE A 58 -17.70 3.93 -7.97
CA ILE A 58 -16.92 3.86 -6.72
C ILE A 58 -15.60 4.60 -6.87
N GLN A 59 -14.87 4.41 -7.97
CA GLN A 59 -13.64 5.15 -8.30
C GLN A 59 -13.90 6.65 -8.26
N THR A 60 -14.95 7.12 -8.94
CA THR A 60 -15.31 8.54 -8.99
C THR A 60 -15.58 9.09 -7.59
N VAL A 61 -16.39 8.39 -6.79
CA VAL A 61 -16.74 8.84 -5.43
C VAL A 61 -15.53 8.86 -4.51
N VAL A 62 -14.70 7.82 -4.54
CA VAL A 62 -13.48 7.72 -3.72
C VAL A 62 -12.48 8.80 -4.10
N THR A 63 -12.22 8.99 -5.40
CA THR A 63 -11.25 9.97 -5.90
C THR A 63 -11.73 11.40 -5.62
N ILE A 64 -12.95 11.76 -6.00
CA ILE A 64 -13.47 13.13 -5.77
C ILE A 64 -13.65 13.41 -4.28
N GLY A 65 -14.23 12.47 -3.52
CA GLY A 65 -14.43 12.62 -2.08
C GLY A 65 -13.10 12.75 -1.32
N GLY A 66 -12.12 11.91 -1.66
CA GLY A 66 -10.79 11.94 -1.07
C GLY A 66 -10.02 13.22 -1.42
N LEU A 67 -10.09 13.68 -2.66
CA LEU A 67 -9.49 14.96 -3.09
C LEU A 67 -10.10 16.15 -2.35
N LEU A 68 -11.43 16.20 -2.24
CA LEU A 68 -12.11 17.26 -1.49
C LEU A 68 -11.72 17.24 -0.02
N ALA A 69 -11.70 16.07 0.62
CA ALA A 69 -11.28 15.94 2.01
C ALA A 69 -9.83 16.41 2.22
N ALA A 70 -8.90 15.95 1.39
CA ALA A 70 -7.49 16.34 1.47
C ALA A 70 -7.29 17.84 1.23
N ALA A 71 -7.97 18.42 0.23
CA ALA A 71 -7.91 19.84 -0.06
C ALA A 71 -8.51 20.70 1.06
N LEU A 72 -9.63 20.27 1.66
CA LEU A 72 -10.25 20.96 2.78
C LEU A 72 -9.35 20.96 4.01
N ILE A 73 -8.78 19.81 4.38
CA ILE A 73 -7.85 19.70 5.51
C ILE A 73 -6.64 20.61 5.24
N LEU A 74 -5.99 20.48 4.08
CA LEU A 74 -4.85 21.31 3.73
C LEU A 74 -5.18 22.81 3.76
N SER A 75 -6.35 23.22 3.25
CA SER A 75 -6.75 24.62 3.26
C SER A 75 -6.95 25.18 4.67
N LYS A 76 -7.49 24.36 5.58
CA LYS A 76 -7.69 24.74 6.99
C LYS A 76 -6.34 24.82 7.71
N THR A 77 -5.51 23.80 7.54
CA THR A 77 -4.19 23.74 8.19
C THR A 77 -3.26 24.83 7.66
N SER A 78 -3.25 25.10 6.35
CA SER A 78 -2.47 26.18 5.76
C SER A 78 -2.88 27.56 6.27
N LYS A 79 -4.18 27.80 6.52
CA LYS A 79 -4.64 29.07 7.10
C LYS A 79 -4.20 29.23 8.55
N ARG A 80 -4.22 28.14 9.33
CA ARG A 80 -3.71 28.15 10.71
C ARG A 80 -2.21 28.42 10.75
N ALA A 81 -1.46 27.74 9.87
CA ALA A 81 -0.03 27.97 9.70
C ALA A 81 0.32 29.43 9.33
N GLU A 82 -0.55 30.12 8.59
CA GLU A 82 -0.36 31.55 8.25
C GLU A 82 -0.73 32.51 9.38
N LEU A 83 -1.58 32.09 10.32
CA LEU A 83 -2.03 32.89 11.46
C LEU A 83 -1.19 32.68 12.72
N TRP A 84 -0.39 31.62 12.76
CA TRP A 84 0.50 31.30 13.87
C TRP A 84 1.55 32.41 14.04
N ASP A 85 1.69 32.90 15.27
CA ASP A 85 2.52 34.05 15.62
C ASP A 85 3.96 33.68 16.02
N GLY A 86 4.25 32.39 16.14
CA GLY A 86 5.58 31.87 16.48
C GLY A 86 5.80 31.55 17.94
N GLU A 87 4.82 31.79 18.83
CA GLU A 87 5.00 31.66 20.28
C GLU A 87 4.39 30.38 20.87
N ASP A 88 3.29 29.87 20.30
CA ASP A 88 2.58 28.69 20.80
C ASP A 88 3.16 27.38 20.22
N GLU A 89 3.97 26.68 21.01
CA GLU A 89 4.57 25.37 20.66
C GLU A 89 3.51 24.26 20.52
N ASP A 90 2.43 24.28 21.31
CA ASP A 90 1.37 23.26 21.21
C ASP A 90 0.57 23.43 19.91
N GLU A 91 0.40 24.68 19.45
CA GLU A 91 -0.29 24.96 18.19
C GLU A 91 0.52 24.51 16.96
N ILE A 92 1.84 24.72 16.93
CA ILE A 92 2.65 24.26 15.79
C ILE A 92 2.69 22.73 15.71
N ASP A 93 2.84 22.02 16.83
CA ASP A 93 2.80 20.56 16.88
C ASP A 93 1.48 20.00 16.30
N ASP A 94 0.33 20.59 16.67
CA ASP A 94 -0.97 20.21 16.12
C ASP A 94 -1.13 20.54 14.63
N ILE A 95 -0.52 21.64 14.16
CA ILE A 95 -0.51 22.01 12.73
C ILE A 95 0.30 20.98 11.94
N GLU A 96 1.51 20.64 12.40
CA GLU A 96 2.39 19.67 11.76
C GLU A 96 1.77 18.27 11.75
N GLU A 97 1.14 17.82 12.84
CA GLU A 97 0.38 16.58 12.85
C GLU A 97 -0.72 16.62 11.78
N LYS A 98 -1.44 17.75 11.70
CA LYS A 98 -2.53 17.91 10.74
C LYS A 98 -2.09 17.96 9.28
N LEU A 99 -0.84 18.36 9.00
CA LEU A 99 -0.26 18.33 7.65
C LEU A 99 0.02 16.91 7.15
N ASN A 100 0.11 15.92 8.04
CA ASN A 100 0.27 14.52 7.63
C ASN A 100 -1.00 13.93 7.00
N TYR A 101 -2.21 14.38 7.39
CA TYR A 101 -3.47 13.82 6.87
C TYR A 101 -3.69 14.06 5.37
N PRO A 102 -3.44 15.25 4.78
CA PRO A 102 -3.50 15.45 3.34
C PRO A 102 -2.60 14.46 2.57
N VAL A 103 -1.37 14.24 3.02
CA VAL A 103 -0.42 13.31 2.38
C VAL A 103 -0.90 11.86 2.50
N LEU A 104 -1.38 11.46 3.68
CA LEU A 104 -1.96 10.14 3.92
C LEU A 104 -3.17 9.89 3.01
N LEU A 105 -4.10 10.85 2.93
CA LEU A 105 -5.29 10.76 2.10
C LEU A 105 -4.92 10.71 0.61
N CYS A 106 -4.05 11.59 0.12
CA CYS A 106 -3.62 11.56 -1.28
C CYS A 106 -2.92 10.25 -1.65
N SER A 107 -2.05 9.74 -0.78
CA SER A 107 -1.39 8.45 -1.01
C SER A 107 -2.40 7.28 -1.06
N THR A 108 -3.38 7.30 -0.16
CA THR A 108 -4.43 6.27 -0.11
C THR A 108 -5.36 6.35 -1.32
N VAL A 109 -5.81 7.56 -1.67
CA VAL A 109 -6.66 7.82 -2.84
C VAL A 109 -5.96 7.36 -4.11
N MET A 110 -4.68 7.69 -4.30
CA MET A 110 -3.94 7.26 -5.50
C MET A 110 -3.85 5.73 -5.63
N ILE A 111 -3.59 5.01 -4.52
CA ILE A 111 -3.54 3.54 -4.55
C ILE A 111 -4.92 2.96 -4.91
N LEU A 112 -5.98 3.48 -4.28
CA LEU A 112 -7.36 3.03 -4.55
C LEU A 112 -7.80 3.37 -5.98
N ASP A 113 -7.46 4.56 -6.47
CA ASP A 113 -7.81 5.02 -7.81
C ASP A 113 -7.15 4.15 -8.89
N ILE A 114 -5.85 3.85 -8.76
CA ILE A 114 -5.15 2.91 -9.67
C ILE A 114 -5.81 1.52 -9.65
N MET A 115 -6.14 1.01 -8.46
CA MET A 115 -6.75 -0.31 -8.30
C MET A 115 -8.15 -0.35 -8.94
N LEU A 116 -9.00 0.61 -8.61
CA LEU A 116 -10.38 0.69 -9.10
C LEU A 116 -10.41 0.97 -10.60
N PHE A 117 -9.54 1.84 -11.11
CA PHE A 117 -9.34 2.06 -12.54
C PHE A 117 -9.00 0.76 -13.26
N SER A 118 -8.01 0.01 -12.76
CA SER A 118 -7.58 -1.26 -13.35
C SER A 118 -8.71 -2.29 -13.39
N CYS A 119 -9.51 -2.38 -12.31
CA CYS A 119 -10.66 -3.26 -12.25
C CYS A 119 -11.79 -2.79 -13.17
N ALA A 120 -12.09 -1.50 -13.21
CA ALA A 120 -13.15 -0.94 -14.06
C ALA A 120 -12.85 -1.20 -15.54
N VAL A 121 -11.63 -0.91 -16.01
CA VAL A 121 -11.20 -1.17 -17.40
C VAL A 121 -11.26 -2.67 -17.75
N TYR A 122 -10.99 -3.56 -16.79
CA TYR A 122 -11.12 -5.00 -17.00
C TYR A 122 -12.58 -5.44 -17.22
N PHE A 123 -13.52 -4.91 -16.44
CA PHE A 123 -14.93 -5.33 -16.50
C PHE A 123 -15.74 -4.59 -17.58
N LEU A 124 -15.38 -3.36 -17.91
CA LEU A 124 -16.12 -2.55 -18.89
C LEU A 124 -16.07 -3.18 -20.29
N PRO A 125 -17.24 -3.46 -20.91
CA PRO A 125 -17.29 -3.86 -22.30
C PRO A 125 -16.76 -2.75 -23.21
N LYS A 126 -16.10 -3.12 -24.31
CA LYS A 126 -15.51 -2.16 -25.28
C LYS A 126 -16.52 -1.17 -25.87
N GLU A 127 -17.80 -1.50 -25.87
CA GLU A 127 -18.88 -0.65 -26.37
C GLU A 127 -19.26 0.47 -25.37
N SER A 128 -18.84 0.35 -24.10
CA SER A 128 -19.15 1.31 -23.03
C SER A 128 -18.19 2.51 -23.02
N VAL A 129 -18.03 3.15 -24.18
CA VAL A 129 -17.05 4.23 -24.41
C VAL A 129 -17.15 5.34 -23.37
N PHE A 130 -18.37 5.75 -23.01
CA PHE A 130 -18.58 6.80 -22.00
C PHE A 130 -17.96 6.45 -20.64
N TRP A 131 -18.21 5.23 -20.14
CA TRP A 131 -17.72 4.79 -18.83
C TRP A 131 -16.22 4.55 -18.83
N ASP A 132 -15.68 4.06 -19.93
CA ASP A 132 -14.23 3.87 -20.10
C ASP A 132 -13.49 5.23 -20.10
N VAL A 133 -13.99 6.19 -20.88
CA VAL A 133 -13.45 7.56 -20.88
C VAL A 133 -13.58 8.22 -19.52
N LEU A 134 -14.72 8.05 -18.83
CA LEU A 134 -14.92 8.59 -17.48
C LEU A 134 -13.89 8.03 -16.49
N SER A 135 -13.68 6.70 -16.51
CA SER A 135 -12.69 6.01 -15.68
C SER A 135 -11.28 6.58 -15.87
N VAL A 136 -10.88 6.81 -17.13
CA VAL A 136 -9.60 7.42 -17.49
C VAL A 136 -9.51 8.87 -17.00
N VAL A 137 -10.54 9.68 -17.23
CA VAL A 137 -10.56 11.09 -16.81
C VAL A 137 -10.45 11.22 -15.30
N VAL A 138 -11.21 10.41 -14.55
CA VAL A 138 -11.16 10.38 -13.08
C VAL A 138 -9.76 10.00 -12.60
N PHE A 139 -9.15 8.99 -13.21
CA PHE A 139 -7.78 8.56 -12.89
C PHE A 139 -6.75 9.70 -13.09
N LEU A 140 -6.81 10.39 -14.23
CA LEU A 140 -5.91 11.51 -14.51
C LEU A 140 -6.13 12.69 -13.57
N ILE A 141 -7.39 13.02 -13.24
CA ILE A 141 -7.72 14.05 -12.25
C ILE A 141 -7.16 13.66 -10.88
N GLY A 142 -7.35 12.42 -10.44
CA GLY A 142 -6.81 11.88 -9.20
C GLY A 142 -5.30 12.09 -9.10
N MET A 143 -4.56 11.67 -10.13
CA MET A 143 -3.11 11.84 -10.21
C MET A 143 -2.67 13.31 -10.15
N ILE A 144 -3.25 14.18 -10.97
CA ILE A 144 -2.84 15.58 -11.07
C ILE A 144 -3.13 16.30 -9.74
N PHE A 145 -4.35 16.19 -9.23
CA PHE A 145 -4.74 16.92 -8.03
C PHE A 145 -4.06 16.39 -6.76
N CYS A 146 -3.85 15.07 -6.62
CA CYS A 146 -3.05 14.55 -5.50
C CYS A 146 -1.61 15.06 -5.55
N SER A 147 -1.00 15.13 -6.75
CA SER A 147 0.36 15.67 -6.91
C SER A 147 0.42 17.16 -6.52
N VAL A 148 -0.57 17.94 -6.92
CA VAL A 148 -0.68 19.36 -6.53
C VAL A 148 -0.88 19.54 -5.03
N ILE A 149 -1.74 18.72 -4.40
CA ILE A 149 -1.97 18.76 -2.95
C ILE A 149 -0.70 18.38 -2.19
N ASN A 150 0.01 17.33 -2.61
CA ASN A 150 1.28 16.92 -2.02
C ASN A 150 2.33 18.05 -2.13
N GLU A 151 2.45 18.69 -3.30
CA GLU A 151 3.37 19.83 -3.46
C GLU A 151 2.99 21.00 -2.56
N LYS A 152 1.71 21.35 -2.50
CA LYS A 152 1.24 22.43 -1.61
C LYS A 152 1.49 22.11 -0.15
N THR A 153 1.33 20.85 0.25
CA THR A 153 1.64 20.40 1.62
C THR A 153 3.13 20.59 1.90
N ILE A 154 4.01 20.20 0.98
CA ILE A 154 5.47 20.45 1.09
C ILE A 154 5.79 21.95 1.15
N ILE A 155 5.06 22.80 0.43
CA ILE A 155 5.25 24.26 0.50
C ILE A 155 4.88 24.81 1.87
N VAL A 156 3.75 24.37 2.45
CA VAL A 156 3.35 24.78 3.81
C VAL A 156 4.36 24.28 4.83
N GLU A 157 4.79 23.04 4.72
CA GLU A 157 5.83 22.44 5.57
C GLU A 157 7.12 23.27 5.55
N LYS A 158 7.60 23.67 4.36
CA LYS A 158 8.79 24.53 4.22
C LYS A 158 8.61 25.94 4.77
N LYS A 159 7.38 26.43 4.93
CA LYS A 159 7.13 27.74 5.57
C LYS A 159 7.29 27.63 7.09
N LEU A 160 6.81 26.52 7.67
CA LEU A 160 6.94 26.22 9.10
C LEU A 160 8.38 25.85 9.45
N ASN A 161 9.02 25.09 8.57
CA ASN A 161 10.35 24.50 8.73
C ASN A 161 11.29 24.92 7.57
N PRO A 162 11.89 26.14 7.62
CA PRO A 162 12.68 26.71 6.52
C PRO A 162 13.96 25.93 6.16
N GLU A 163 14.44 25.07 7.04
CA GLU A 163 15.58 24.19 6.80
C GLU A 163 15.29 23.07 5.81
N LYS A 164 14.01 22.70 5.65
CA LYS A 164 13.53 21.68 4.70
C LYS A 164 13.77 22.06 3.25
N LYS A 165 14.23 21.10 2.45
CA LYS A 165 14.55 21.31 1.04
C LYS A 165 13.90 20.27 0.13
N GLY A 166 13.51 20.74 -1.05
CA GLY A 166 12.98 19.91 -2.14
C GLY A 166 11.59 20.30 -2.59
N SER A 167 11.16 19.63 -3.65
CA SER A 167 9.81 19.67 -4.23
C SER A 167 9.40 18.25 -4.57
N SER A 168 8.12 17.90 -4.49
CA SER A 168 7.60 16.59 -4.88
C SER A 168 7.94 16.22 -6.34
N PHE A 169 8.17 17.21 -7.19
CA PHE A 169 8.56 17.02 -8.59
C PHE A 169 10.07 16.81 -8.80
N ASP A 170 10.88 16.88 -7.73
CA ASP A 170 12.31 16.58 -7.80
C ASP A 170 12.54 15.07 -7.98
N LEU A 171 13.30 14.68 -9.00
CA LEU A 171 13.72 13.29 -9.22
C LEU A 171 14.45 12.66 -8.02
N LYS A 172 15.05 13.49 -7.17
CA LYS A 172 15.75 13.08 -5.94
C LYS A 172 15.10 13.68 -4.69
N PHE A 173 13.79 13.92 -4.72
CA PHE A 173 13.05 14.54 -3.62
C PHE A 173 13.35 13.88 -2.28
N VAL A 174 13.15 12.57 -2.17
CA VAL A 174 13.40 11.81 -0.93
C VAL A 174 14.81 12.03 -0.41
N LYS A 175 15.82 12.04 -1.28
CA LYS A 175 17.20 12.29 -0.86
C LYS A 175 17.38 13.73 -0.37
N LYS A 176 16.91 14.73 -1.12
CA LYS A 176 17.02 16.15 -0.72
C LYS A 176 16.29 16.41 0.60
N TRP A 177 15.11 15.84 0.76
CA TRP A 177 14.27 15.94 1.96
C TRP A 177 15.00 15.35 3.17
N MET A 178 15.50 14.11 3.03
CA MET A 178 16.26 13.45 4.09
C MET A 178 17.59 14.16 4.38
N ASP A 179 18.27 14.75 3.38
CA ASP A 179 19.52 15.47 3.61
C ASP A 179 19.30 16.77 4.40
N SER A 180 18.12 17.43 4.27
CA SER A 180 17.73 18.60 5.08
C SER A 180 17.17 18.27 6.46
N SER A 181 16.64 17.07 6.67
CA SER A 181 16.07 16.66 7.96
C SER A 181 17.12 16.56 9.07
N ASP A 182 16.70 16.84 10.29
CA ASP A 182 17.52 16.63 11.48
C ASP A 182 17.68 15.12 11.81
N GLU A 183 18.38 14.80 12.90
CA GLU A 183 18.55 13.40 13.31
C GLU A 183 17.28 12.76 13.86
N ALA A 184 16.45 13.51 14.59
CA ALA A 184 15.25 13.00 15.23
C ALA A 184 14.19 12.60 14.18
N GLU A 185 13.93 13.45 13.20
CA GLU A 185 13.03 13.18 12.07
C GLU A 185 13.50 12.00 11.24
N LYS A 186 14.82 11.91 10.98
CA LYS A 186 15.40 10.74 10.30
C LYS A 186 15.07 9.47 11.08
N GLN A 187 15.24 9.46 12.40
CA GLN A 187 14.90 8.30 13.22
C GLN A 187 13.42 7.94 13.13
N ILE A 188 12.52 8.93 13.13
CA ILE A 188 11.08 8.69 12.93
C ILE A 188 10.83 8.00 11.59
N VAL A 189 11.40 8.51 10.48
CA VAL A 189 11.26 7.91 9.14
C VAL A 189 11.83 6.48 9.11
N TRP A 190 12.97 6.23 9.75
CA TRP A 190 13.57 4.89 9.81
C TRP A 190 12.70 3.90 10.60
N GLN A 191 12.17 4.32 11.76
CA GLN A 191 11.30 3.49 12.59
C GLN A 191 9.97 3.22 11.91
N ALA A 192 9.35 4.23 11.31
CA ALA A 192 8.15 4.10 10.49
C ALA A 192 8.39 3.15 9.30
N GLY A 193 9.52 3.31 8.60
CA GLY A 193 9.93 2.43 7.50
C GLY A 193 10.11 0.97 7.91
N TYR A 194 10.70 0.71 9.08
CA TYR A 194 10.84 -0.65 9.62
C TYR A 194 9.48 -1.26 10.01
N ASN A 195 8.58 -0.46 10.60
CA ASN A 195 7.23 -0.90 10.92
C ASN A 195 6.42 -1.19 9.65
N ALA A 196 6.52 -0.35 8.62
CA ALA A 196 5.91 -0.57 7.31
C ALA A 196 6.46 -1.84 6.65
N TYR A 197 7.78 -2.09 6.72
CA TYR A 197 8.38 -3.35 6.24
C TYR A 197 7.79 -4.57 6.95
N LYS A 198 7.68 -4.55 8.29
CA LYS A 198 7.08 -5.65 9.06
C LYS A 198 5.62 -5.88 8.67
N ALA A 199 4.84 -4.81 8.57
CA ALA A 199 3.44 -4.88 8.15
C ALA A 199 3.31 -5.46 6.73
N GLY A 200 4.12 -5.00 5.77
CA GLY A 200 4.11 -5.50 4.40
C GLY A 200 4.58 -6.96 4.29
N ASN A 201 5.54 -7.39 5.10
CA ASN A 201 5.98 -8.79 5.16
C ASN A 201 4.86 -9.72 5.68
N THR A 202 4.15 -9.30 6.73
CA THR A 202 2.96 -10.02 7.23
C THR A 202 1.84 -10.02 6.21
N ALA A 203 1.56 -8.89 5.55
CA ALA A 203 0.53 -8.78 4.52
C ALA A 203 0.83 -9.72 3.33
N CYS A 204 2.07 -9.75 2.84
CA CYS A 204 2.47 -10.67 1.77
C CYS A 204 2.21 -12.14 2.16
N MET A 205 2.58 -12.53 3.38
CA MET A 205 2.35 -13.89 3.87
C MET A 205 0.86 -14.24 3.94
N VAL A 206 0.04 -13.37 4.53
CA VAL A 206 -1.41 -13.58 4.67
C VAL A 206 -2.08 -13.63 3.31
N ILE A 207 -1.78 -12.68 2.42
CA ILE A 207 -2.37 -12.64 1.07
C ILE A 207 -1.95 -13.88 0.28
N TRP A 208 -0.69 -14.32 0.37
CA TRP A 208 -0.24 -15.52 -0.32
C TRP A 208 -1.00 -16.77 0.15
N ILE A 209 -1.21 -16.92 1.46
CA ILE A 209 -1.98 -18.04 2.05
C ILE A 209 -3.45 -18.02 1.59
N ILE A 210 -4.02 -16.85 1.30
CA ILE A 210 -5.40 -16.72 0.82
C ILE A 210 -5.47 -16.96 -0.69
N VAL A 211 -4.58 -16.34 -1.46
CA VAL A 211 -4.61 -16.38 -2.93
C VAL A 211 -4.23 -17.76 -3.45
N PHE A 212 -3.32 -18.48 -2.79
CA PHE A 212 -2.89 -19.81 -3.25
C PHE A 212 -4.03 -20.84 -3.28
N PRO A 213 -4.88 -21.00 -2.25
CA PRO A 213 -6.07 -21.85 -2.34
C PRO A 213 -7.09 -21.34 -3.35
N LEU A 214 -7.34 -20.02 -3.39
CA LEU A 214 -8.30 -19.44 -4.33
C LEU A 214 -7.89 -19.72 -5.78
N GLN A 215 -6.61 -19.65 -6.13
CA GLN A 215 -6.17 -19.96 -7.50
C GLN A 215 -6.49 -21.41 -7.90
N VAL A 216 -6.40 -22.36 -6.96
CA VAL A 216 -6.66 -23.79 -7.21
C VAL A 216 -8.16 -24.03 -7.36
N LEU A 217 -8.96 -23.37 -6.53
CA LEU A 217 -10.43 -23.49 -6.56
C LEU A 217 -11.04 -22.82 -7.80
N PHE A 218 -10.60 -21.61 -8.12
CA PHE A 218 -11.21 -20.77 -9.15
C PHE A 218 -10.47 -20.80 -10.50
N LYS A 219 -9.32 -21.48 -10.57
CA LYS A 219 -8.46 -21.55 -11.78
C LYS A 219 -8.13 -20.17 -12.37
N THR A 220 -7.94 -19.16 -11.52
CA THR A 220 -7.66 -17.76 -11.90
C THR A 220 -6.31 -17.56 -12.60
N GLY A 221 -5.47 -18.61 -12.67
CA GLY A 221 -4.11 -18.56 -13.18
C GLY A 221 -3.06 -18.29 -12.09
N ILE A 222 -1.78 -18.41 -12.47
CA ILE A 222 -0.63 -18.38 -11.55
C ILE A 222 -0.14 -16.95 -11.23
N LEU A 223 -0.55 -15.95 -12.02
CA LEU A 223 -0.07 -14.57 -11.93
C LEU A 223 -0.24 -13.96 -10.52
N PRO A 224 -1.39 -14.07 -9.83
CA PRO A 224 -1.55 -13.46 -8.51
C PRO A 224 -0.54 -13.97 -7.47
N VAL A 225 -0.27 -15.28 -7.45
CA VAL A 225 0.67 -15.90 -6.51
C VAL A 225 2.12 -15.48 -6.81
N VAL A 226 2.48 -15.41 -8.09
CA VAL A 226 3.82 -14.96 -8.52
C VAL A 226 4.04 -13.49 -8.19
N SER A 227 3.04 -12.62 -8.43
CA SER A 227 3.12 -11.19 -8.11
C SER A 227 3.39 -10.95 -6.63
N VAL A 228 2.64 -11.60 -5.74
CA VAL A 228 2.86 -11.50 -4.28
C VAL A 228 4.24 -12.04 -3.90
N GLY A 229 4.66 -13.17 -4.49
CA GLY A 229 5.97 -13.76 -4.25
C GLY A 229 7.14 -12.85 -4.64
N ILE A 230 7.04 -12.13 -5.77
CA ILE A 230 8.06 -11.18 -6.24
C ILE A 230 8.17 -10.00 -5.26
N ILE A 231 7.04 -9.40 -4.86
CA ILE A 231 7.03 -8.29 -3.91
C ILE A 231 7.67 -8.72 -2.59
N TRP A 232 7.27 -9.89 -2.09
CA TRP A 232 7.80 -10.43 -0.84
C TRP A 232 9.31 -10.68 -0.91
N LEU A 233 9.79 -11.25 -2.02
CA LEU A 233 11.21 -11.50 -2.26
C LEU A 233 12.00 -10.19 -2.31
N ILE A 234 11.52 -9.17 -3.02
CA ILE A 234 12.18 -7.86 -3.12
C ILE A 234 12.31 -7.23 -1.73
N MET A 235 11.21 -7.19 -0.96
CA MET A 235 11.24 -6.62 0.39
C MET A 235 12.25 -7.34 1.29
N ASN A 236 12.22 -8.68 1.30
CA ASN A 236 13.11 -9.47 2.16
C ASN A 236 14.58 -9.34 1.75
N THR A 237 14.88 -9.41 0.45
CA THR A 237 16.25 -9.28 -0.06
C THR A 237 16.81 -7.87 0.17
N ALA A 238 16.04 -6.82 -0.10
CA ALA A 238 16.45 -5.44 0.15
C ALA A 238 16.74 -5.18 1.63
N TYR A 239 15.92 -5.73 2.53
CA TYR A 239 16.14 -5.64 3.98
C TYR A 239 17.45 -6.34 4.40
N VAL A 240 17.63 -7.61 4.00
CA VAL A 240 18.82 -8.39 4.37
C VAL A 240 20.10 -7.75 3.82
N GLN A 241 20.08 -7.28 2.57
CA GLN A 241 21.22 -6.59 1.96
C GLN A 241 21.55 -5.28 2.70
N SER A 242 20.53 -4.48 3.02
CA SER A 242 20.71 -3.23 3.77
C SER A 242 21.26 -3.48 5.18
N ALA A 243 20.70 -4.46 5.90
CA ALA A 243 21.17 -4.85 7.22
C ALA A 243 22.63 -5.34 7.20
N ALA A 244 22.99 -6.18 6.23
CA ALA A 244 24.37 -6.68 6.07
C ALA A 244 25.36 -5.57 5.71
N LYS A 245 24.93 -4.56 4.95
CA LYS A 245 25.78 -3.40 4.63
C LYS A 245 26.01 -2.52 5.85
N LEU A 246 24.98 -2.28 6.66
CA LEU A 246 25.08 -1.50 7.89
C LEU A 246 25.90 -2.21 8.96
N SER A 247 25.79 -3.54 9.09
CA SER A 247 26.58 -4.31 10.06
C SER A 247 28.07 -4.31 9.78
N ARG A 248 28.49 -4.13 8.51
CA ARG A 248 29.92 -4.02 8.13
C ARG A 248 30.52 -2.64 8.41
N ARG A 249 29.69 -1.63 8.66
CA ARG A 249 30.12 -0.26 8.96
C ARG A 249 30.18 0.02 10.48
N ARG A 250 29.79 -0.98 11.29
CA ARG A 250 29.93 -0.98 12.74
C ARG A 250 31.25 -1.60 13.12
#